data_AF-A0A8T5Q3G7-F1
#
_entry.id   AF-A0A8T5Q3G7-F1
#
_cell.length_a   1.000
_cell.length_b   1.000
_cell.length_c   1.000
_cell.angle_alpha   90.00
_cell.angle_beta   90.00
_cell.angle_gamma   90.00
#
_symmetry.space_group_name_H-M   'P 1'
#
loop_
_entity.id
_entity.type
_entity.pdbx_description
1 polymer ?
#
loop_
_entity_poly.entity_id
_entity_poly.type
_entity_poly.pdbx_seq_one_letter_code
_entity_poly.pdbx_strand_id
1 'polypeptide(L)' 'MQKDLVIKIISIFLIFVVILNLTLFVLKQIKPGLFWAVIIIAALIAYKGIPKLKSIK' A
#
# COMPACT_ATOMS: atom_id res chain seq x y z
N MET A 1 -8.22 13.27 -15.13
CA MET A 1 -9.08 13.82 -14.06
C MET A 1 -9.67 12.72 -13.15
N GLN A 2 -10.53 11.80 -13.62
CA GLN A 2 -11.03 10.71 -12.75
C GLN A 2 -9.95 9.70 -12.35
N LYS A 3 -9.04 9.30 -13.27
CA LYS A 3 -7.94 8.37 -12.97
C LYS A 3 -6.98 8.90 -11.90
N ASP A 4 -6.72 10.21 -11.89
CA ASP A 4 -5.87 10.88 -10.88
C ASP A 4 -6.49 10.83 -9.48
N LEU A 5 -7.81 10.97 -9.38
CA LEU A 5 -8.55 10.80 -8.13
C LEU A 5 -8.48 9.35 -7.63
N VAL A 6 -8.67 8.38 -8.52
CA VAL A 6 -8.57 6.95 -8.18
C VAL A 6 -7.15 6.60 -7.69
N ILE A 7 -6.11 7.10 -8.37
CA ILE A 7 -4.72 6.91 -7.94
C ILE A 7 -4.47 7.56 -6.57
N LYS A 8 -4.99 8.77 -6.33
CA LYS A 8 -4.89 9.43 -5.02
C LYS A 8 -5.56 8.61 -3.91
N ILE A 9 -6.78 8.12 -4.15
CA ILE A 9 -7.54 7.31 -3.17
C ILE A 9 -6.79 6.01 -2.87
N ILE A 10 -6.31 5.30 -3.89
CA ILE A 10 -5.52 4.07 -3.71
C ILE A 10 -4.23 4.37 -2.93
N SER A 11 -3.55 5.48 -3.22
CA SER A 11 -2.31 5.85 -2.53
C SER A 11 -2.57 6.15 -1.05
N ILE A 12 -3.62 6.91 -0.74
CA ILE A 12 -4.03 7.20 0.65
C ILE A 12 -4.40 5.92 1.38
N PHE A 13 -5.16 5.04 0.74
CA PHE A 13 -5.53 3.74 1.30
C PHE A 13 -4.30 2.88 1.58
N LEU A 14 -3.33 2.85 0.67
CA LEU A 14 -2.09 2.09 0.83
C LEU A 14 -1.27 2.60 2.04
N ILE A 15 -1.16 3.92 2.19
CA ILE A 15 -0.50 4.55 3.34
C ILE A 15 -1.22 4.15 4.63
N PHE A 16 -2.55 4.19 4.64
CA PHE A 16 -3.35 3.80 5.80
C PHE A 16 -3.13 2.34 6.20
N VAL A 17 -3.07 1.42 5.23
CA VAL A 17 -2.76 0.00 5.47
C VAL A 17 -1.36 -0.17 6.08
N VAL A 18 -0.36 0.57 5.59
CA VAL A 18 1.01 0.50 6.14
C VAL A 18 1.05 1.02 7.58
N ILE A 19 0.35 2.12 7.87
CA ILE A 19 0.26 2.68 9.22
C ILE A 19 -0.40 1.67 10.17
N LEU A 20 -1.54 1.10 9.80
CA LEU A 20 -2.21 0.07 10.61
C LEU A 20 -1.31 -1.15 10.85
N ASN A 21 -0.60 -1.61 9.82
CA ASN A 21 0.33 -2.72 9.93
C ASN A 21 1.49 -2.39 10.89
N LEU A 22 1.99 -1.15 10.87
CA LEU A 22 2.97 -0.66 11.84
C LEU A 22 2.41 -0.69 13.27
N THR A 23 1.19 -0.19 13.47
CA THR A 23 0.55 -0.18 14.80
C THR A 23 0.36 -1.58 15.34
N LEU A 24 -0.13 -2.51 14.53
CA LEU A 24 -0.32 -3.92 14.90
C LEU A 24 1.01 -4.62 15.20
N PHE A 25 2.09 -4.24 14.51
CA PHE A 25 3.43 -4.77 14.76
C PHE A 25 4.03 -4.25 16.07
N VAL A 26 3.87 -2.96 16.35
CA VAL A 26 4.30 -2.35 17.63
C VAL A 26 3.54 -2.96 18.81
N LEU A 27 2.24 -3.22 18.64
CA LEU A 27 1.41 -3.93 19.62
C LEU A 27 1.74 -5.43 19.75
N LYS A 28 2.73 -5.93 19.00
CA LYS A 28 3.16 -7.34 18.96
C LYS A 28 2.04 -8.32 18.58
N GLN A 29 0.98 -7.85 17.91
CA GLN A 29 -0.16 -8.69 17.49
C GLN A 29 0.12 -9.49 16.21
N ILE A 30 1.18 -9.13 15.47
CA ILE A 30 1.57 -9.79 14.22
C ILE A 30 3.04 -10.22 14.26
N LYS A 31 3.29 -11.37 13.64
CA LYS A 31 4.65 -11.92 13.51
C LYS A 31 5.47 -11.06 12.55
N PRO A 32 6.80 -10.94 12.75
CA PRO A 32 7.68 -10.17 11.86
C PRO A 32 7.56 -10.58 10.39
N GLY A 33 7.42 -11.88 10.10
CA GLY A 33 7.25 -12.37 8.73
C GLY A 33 6.00 -11.84 8.04
N LEU A 34 4.86 -11.74 8.77
CA LEU A 34 3.62 -11.18 8.22
C LEU A 34 3.74 -9.67 8.00
N PHE A 35 4.38 -8.96 8.93
CA PHE A 35 4.64 -7.53 8.77
C PHE A 35 5.40 -7.23 7.48
N TRP A 36 6.53 -7.93 7.26
CA TRP A 36 7.35 -7.76 6.06
C TRP A 36 6.61 -8.17 4.78
N ALA A 37 5.83 -9.26 4.82
CA ALA A 37 5.02 -9.67 3.66
C ALA A 37 4.04 -8.56 3.22
N VAL A 38 3.34 -7.94 4.16
CA VAL A 38 2.41 -6.84 3.88
C VAL A 38 3.14 -5.62 3.31
N ILE A 39 4.30 -5.27 3.87
CA ILE A 39 5.14 -4.17 3.36
C ILE A 39 5.59 -4.43 1.92
N ILE A 40 6.06 -5.65 1.61
CA ILE A 40 6.51 -6.03 0.26
C ILE A 40 5.36 -5.97 -0.74
N ILE A 41 4.19 -6.49 -0.38
CA ILE A 41 3.00 -6.45 -1.24
C ILE A 41 2.57 -5.01 -1.49
N ALA A 42 2.52 -4.17 -0.46
CA ALA A 42 2.19 -2.75 -0.60
C ALA A 42 3.20 -2.05 -1.52
N ALA A 43 4.51 -2.28 -1.34
CA ALA A 43 5.55 -1.72 -2.20
C ALA A 43 5.41 -2.17 -3.67
N LEU A 44 5.08 -3.45 -3.91
CA LEU A 44 4.83 -3.96 -5.26
C LEU A 44 3.62 -3.29 -5.92
N ILE A 45 2.53 -3.08 -5.17
CA ILE A 45 1.33 -2.38 -5.67
C ILE A 45 1.65 -0.91 -5.96
N ALA A 46 2.39 -0.24 -5.08
CA ALA A 46 2.82 1.14 -5.30
C ALA A 46 3.72 1.27 -6.54
N TYR A 47 4.70 0.36 -6.69
CA TYR A 47 5.71 0.45 -7.74
C TYR A 47 5.22 -0.03 -9.10
N LYS A 48 4.37 -1.06 -9.18
CA LYS A 48 3.86 -1.60 -10.46
C LYS A 48 2.41 -1.21 -10.73
N GLY A 49 1.56 -1.14 -9.71
CA GLY A 49 0.12 -0.87 -9.87
C GLY A 49 -0.17 0.58 -10.26
N ILE A 50 0.45 1.54 -9.57
CA ILE A 50 0.24 2.98 -9.82
C ILE A 50 0.73 3.41 -11.22
N PRO A 51 1.96 3.09 -11.66
CA PRO A 51 2.40 3.48 -13.01
C PRO A 51 1.67 2.74 -14.12
N LYS A 52 1.21 1.49 -13.93
CA LYS A 52 0.34 0.82 -14.92
C LYS A 52 -0.99 1.56 -15.10
N LEU A 53 -1.62 2.03 -14.03
CA LEU A 53 -2.84 2.85 -14.14
C LEU A 53 -2.60 4.19 -14.84
N LYS A 54 -1.41 4.78 -14.66
CA LYS A 54 -1.02 6.04 -15.30
C LYS A 54 -0.59 5.85 -16.77
N SER A 55 -0.06 4.69 -17.14
CA SER A 55 0.52 4.39 -18.46
C SER A 55 -0.48 3.89 -19.51
N ILE A 56 -1.73 3.60 -19.14
CA ILE A 56 -2.81 3.38 -20.12
C ILE A 56 -3.21 4.76 -20.68
N LYS A 57 -2.38 5.24 -21.61
CA LYS A 57 -2.55 6.46 -22.42
C LYS A 57 -2.85 6.04 -23.85
#